data_AF-B4SBP8-F1
#
_entry.id   AF-B4SBP8-F1
#
_cell.length_a   1.000
_cell.length_b   1.000
_cell.length_c   1.000
_cell.angle_alpha   90.00
_cell.angle_beta   90.00
_cell.angle_gamma   90.00
#
_symmetry.space_group_name_H-M   'P 1'
#
loop_
_entity.id
_entity.type
_entity.pdbx_description
1 polymer ?
#
loop_
_entity_poly.entity_id
_entity_poly.type
_entity_poly.pdbx_seq_one_letter_code
_entity_poly.pdbx_strand_id
1 'polypeptide(L)'
;MKQLFSWRIFTSFGLFLSFFMILISGVILYIGPSGRGPGAMGWSMIGLTKPEWQNQHIIFGFAFSLISLFHLFAINWKVFFSYLKTKSTDGTRRSVELLAIIALSLLFGIGTYNKVQPFSGILDFGRSISKSWEGPKMQSPERQQRSGTIINSRGNHESE
;
A
#
# COMPACT_ATOMS: atom_id res chain seq x y z
N MET A 1 -13.93 43.63 3.42
CA MET A 1 -13.16 42.92 2.38
C MET A 1 -13.59 41.45 2.39
N LYS A 2 -14.19 40.94 1.31
CA LYS A 2 -14.50 39.50 1.20
C LYS A 2 -13.16 38.75 1.07
N GLN A 3 -12.89 37.80 1.96
CA GLN A 3 -11.68 36.98 1.90
C GLN A 3 -11.69 36.21 0.57
N LEU A 4 -10.73 36.49 -0.33
CA LEU A 4 -10.65 35.88 -1.66
C LEU A 4 -10.25 34.40 -1.61
N PHE A 5 -9.66 33.95 -0.49
CA PHE A 5 -9.19 32.59 -0.32
C PHE A 5 -9.62 32.02 1.03
N SER A 6 -10.44 30.97 1.00
CA SER A 6 -10.86 30.26 2.21
C SER A 6 -9.97 29.03 2.42
N TRP A 7 -9.03 29.13 3.37
CA TRP A 7 -8.17 28.02 3.78
C TRP A 7 -8.94 26.77 4.20
N ARG A 8 -10.16 26.93 4.73
CA ARG A 8 -11.04 25.83 5.10
C ARG A 8 -11.56 25.07 3.87
N ILE A 9 -11.95 25.81 2.82
CA ILE A 9 -12.42 25.21 1.56
C ILE A 9 -11.25 24.55 0.85
N PHE A 10 -10.10 25.23 0.77
CA PHE A 10 -8.89 24.70 0.15
C PHE A 10 -8.46 23.36 0.78
N THR A 11 -8.36 23.30 2.11
CA THR A 11 -7.94 22.07 2.80
C THR A 11 -8.98 20.95 2.67
N SER A 12 -10.27 21.25 2.82
CA SER A 12 -11.33 20.23 2.72
C SER A 12 -11.43 19.65 1.31
N PHE A 13 -11.44 20.52 0.30
CA PHE A 13 -11.52 20.08 -1.10
C PHE A 13 -10.21 19.42 -1.57
N GLY A 14 -9.06 19.92 -1.11
CA GLY A 14 -7.75 19.32 -1.38
C GLY A 14 -7.61 17.92 -0.78
N LEU A 15 -8.09 17.71 0.46
CA LEU A 15 -8.15 16.38 1.08
C LEU A 15 -9.07 15.45 0.31
N PHE A 16 -10.27 15.91 -0.03
CA PHE A 16 -11.24 15.11 -0.77
C PHE A 16 -10.69 14.67 -2.13
N LEU A 17 -10.12 15.59 -2.90
CA LEU A 17 -9.57 15.29 -4.22
C LEU A 17 -8.36 14.35 -4.13
N SER A 18 -7.47 14.57 -3.16
CA SER A 18 -6.30 13.69 -2.97
C SER A 18 -6.73 12.30 -2.51
N PHE A 19 -7.69 12.20 -1.58
CA PHE A 19 -8.28 10.93 -1.17
C PHE A 19 -8.90 10.18 -2.36
N PHE A 20 -9.67 10.88 -3.18
CA PHE A 20 -10.30 10.30 -4.37
C PHE A 20 -9.26 9.76 -5.35
N MET A 21 -8.18 10.50 -5.60
CA MET A 21 -7.09 10.04 -6.46
C MET A 21 -6.34 8.83 -5.89
N ILE A 22 -6.06 8.80 -4.59
CA ILE A 22 -5.45 7.65 -3.91
C ILE A 22 -6.36 6.43 -3.98
N LEU A 23 -7.68 6.62 -3.82
CA LEU A 23 -8.67 5.55 -3.88
C LEU A 23 -8.71 4.93 -5.28
N ILE A 24 -8.86 5.76 -6.33
CA ILE A 24 -8.88 5.29 -7.72
C ILE A 24 -7.57 4.58 -8.07
N SER A 25 -6.44 5.23 -7.82
CA SER A 25 -5.14 4.65 -8.14
C SER A 25 -4.87 3.38 -7.33
N GLY A 26 -5.32 3.30 -6.07
CA GLY A 26 -5.24 2.10 -5.24
C GLY A 26 -6.04 0.94 -5.82
N VAL A 27 -7.27 1.18 -6.27
CA VAL A 27 -8.11 0.16 -6.93
C VAL A 27 -7.47 -0.32 -8.24
N ILE A 28 -6.95 0.61 -9.05
CA ILE A 28 -6.28 0.29 -10.32
C ILE A 28 -5.01 -0.55 -10.08
N LEU A 29 -4.20 -0.18 -9.08
CA LEU A 29 -2.99 -0.93 -8.71
C LEU A 29 -3.30 -2.30 -8.11
N TYR A 30 -4.42 -2.41 -7.41
CA TYR A 30 -4.92 -3.66 -6.83
C TYR A 30 -5.36 -4.67 -7.91
N ILE A 31 -5.90 -4.17 -9.02
CA ILE A 31 -6.35 -4.98 -10.17
C ILE A 31 -5.22 -5.28 -11.15
N GLY A 32 -4.26 -4.36 -11.31
CA GLY A 32 -3.23 -4.46 -12.33
C GLY A 32 -2.27 -5.65 -12.13
N PRO A 33 -1.71 -6.22 -13.22
CA PRO A 33 -0.90 -7.44 -13.21
C PRO A 33 0.37 -7.34 -12.35
N SER A 34 0.82 -8.47 -11.80
CA SER A 34 2.05 -8.58 -11.02
C SER A 34 3.28 -8.34 -11.93
N GLY A 35 4.27 -7.59 -11.44
CA GLY A 35 5.39 -7.14 -12.28
C GLY A 35 6.21 -8.27 -12.90
N ARG A 36 6.53 -8.10 -14.19
CA ARG A 36 7.43 -8.90 -15.07
C ARG A 36 6.81 -10.11 -15.79
N GLY A 37 5.49 -10.26 -15.80
CA GLY A 37 4.82 -11.21 -16.70
C GLY A 37 4.57 -10.62 -18.10
N PRO A 38 4.31 -11.45 -19.14
CA PRO A 38 3.89 -10.99 -20.47
C PRO A 38 2.68 -10.04 -20.41
N GLY A 39 1.73 -10.30 -19.50
CA GLY A 39 0.57 -9.44 -19.24
C GLY A 39 0.92 -8.03 -18.75
N ALA A 40 2.11 -7.79 -18.19
CA ALA A 40 2.51 -6.47 -17.72
C ALA A 40 3.05 -5.56 -18.84
N MET A 41 3.46 -6.12 -19.99
CA MET A 41 4.16 -5.38 -21.05
C MET A 41 3.23 -4.53 -21.93
N GLY A 42 1.93 -4.83 -21.95
CA GLY A 42 0.91 -4.07 -22.68
C GLY A 42 -0.22 -3.54 -21.82
N TRP A 43 -0.14 -3.70 -20.49
CA TRP A 43 -1.21 -3.28 -19.61
C TRP A 43 -1.21 -1.76 -19.45
N SER A 44 -2.32 -1.14 -19.85
CA SER A 44 -2.63 0.25 -19.57
C SER A 44 -4.10 0.36 -19.16
N MET A 45 -4.38 1.25 -18.22
CA MET A 45 -5.74 1.62 -17.85
C MET A 45 -5.87 3.13 -17.94
N ILE A 46 -6.89 3.60 -18.65
CA ILE A 46 -7.16 5.04 -18.85
C ILE A 46 -5.90 5.75 -19.42
N GLY A 47 -5.20 5.09 -20.33
CA GLY A 47 -4.02 5.64 -21.01
C GLY A 47 -2.72 5.66 -20.19
N LEU A 48 -2.73 5.17 -18.94
CA LEU A 48 -1.55 5.11 -18.07
C LEU A 48 -1.15 3.66 -17.80
N THR A 49 0.15 3.42 -17.76
CA THR A 49 0.77 2.15 -17.37
C THR A 49 0.73 1.96 -15.86
N LYS A 50 0.94 0.72 -15.39
CA LYS A 50 0.96 0.42 -13.94
C LYS A 50 1.99 1.25 -13.16
N PRO A 51 3.25 1.44 -13.64
CA PRO A 51 4.21 2.33 -12.98
C PRO A 51 3.74 3.78 -12.91
N GLU A 52 3.07 4.29 -13.94
CA GLU A 52 2.57 5.67 -13.92
C GLU A 52 1.42 5.84 -12.91
N TRP A 53 0.51 4.87 -12.82
CA TRP A 53 -0.50 4.83 -11.76
C TRP A 53 0.11 4.76 -10.36
N GLN A 54 1.20 4.01 -10.20
CA GLN A 54 1.95 3.95 -8.95
C GLN A 54 2.55 5.31 -8.59
N ASN A 55 3.10 6.03 -9.57
CA ASN A 55 3.62 7.38 -9.36
C ASN A 55 2.51 8.34 -8.92
N GLN A 56 1.34 8.30 -9.57
CA GLN A 56 0.18 9.10 -9.16
C GLN A 56 -0.24 8.78 -7.72
N HIS A 57 -0.36 7.50 -7.38
CA HIS A 57 -0.72 7.07 -6.03
C HIS A 57 0.25 7.60 -4.96
N ILE A 58 1.55 7.52 -5.22
CA ILE A 58 2.59 7.99 -4.30
C ILE A 58 2.52 9.51 -4.12
N ILE A 59 2.47 10.27 -5.22
CA ILE A 59 2.47 11.74 -5.16
C ILE A 59 1.19 12.26 -4.49
N PHE A 60 0.02 11.74 -4.86
CA PHE A 60 -1.23 12.12 -4.20
C PHE A 60 -1.29 11.63 -2.76
N GLY A 61 -0.73 10.45 -2.44
CA GLY A 61 -0.56 9.94 -1.07
C GLY A 61 0.26 10.86 -0.20
N PHE A 62 1.37 11.35 -0.73
CA PHE A 62 2.22 12.33 -0.06
C PHE A 62 1.48 13.67 0.15
N ALA A 63 0.82 14.18 -0.89
CA ALA A 63 0.02 15.41 -0.80
C ALA A 63 -1.12 15.29 0.23
N PHE A 64 -1.87 14.18 0.21
CA PHE A 64 -2.92 13.89 1.19
C PHE A 64 -2.38 13.86 2.61
N SER A 65 -1.22 13.22 2.81
CA SER A 65 -0.57 13.16 4.12
C SER A 65 -0.20 14.55 4.62
N LEU A 66 0.44 15.36 3.76
CA LEU A 66 0.85 16.73 4.11
C LEU A 66 -0.35 17.64 4.43
N ILE A 67 -1.40 17.59 3.60
CA ILE A 67 -2.63 18.38 3.83
C ILE A 67 -3.37 17.85 5.06
N SER A 68 -3.38 16.54 5.32
CA SER A 68 -4.04 15.95 6.50
C SER A 68 -3.36 16.38 7.79
N LEU A 69 -2.03 16.39 7.80
CA LEU A 69 -1.26 17.01 8.87
C LEU A 69 -1.70 18.46 9.01
N PHE A 70 -1.54 19.28 7.97
CA PHE A 70 -1.89 20.69 8.04
C PHE A 70 -3.33 20.94 8.53
N HIS A 71 -4.30 20.13 8.10
CA HIS A 71 -5.69 20.19 8.55
C HIS A 71 -5.83 19.91 10.05
N LEU A 72 -5.14 18.90 10.57
CA LEU A 72 -5.10 18.58 12.00
C LEU A 72 -4.46 19.71 12.82
N PHE A 73 -3.35 20.27 12.33
CA PHE A 73 -2.66 21.42 12.94
C PHE A 73 -3.51 22.71 12.89
N ALA A 74 -4.20 22.99 11.78
CA ALA A 74 -4.94 24.22 11.58
C ALA A 74 -6.26 24.27 12.36
N ILE A 75 -6.95 23.14 12.51
CA ILE A 75 -8.31 23.12 13.10
C ILE A 75 -8.28 22.71 14.58
N ASN A 76 -7.37 21.83 15.01
CA ASN A 76 -7.49 21.17 16.32
C ASN A 76 -6.20 21.05 17.14
N TRP A 77 -5.11 21.78 16.81
CA TRP A 77 -3.80 21.57 17.47
C TRP A 77 -3.82 21.63 19.01
N LYS A 78 -4.53 22.60 19.61
CA LYS A 78 -4.65 22.70 21.08
C LYS A 78 -5.44 21.53 21.67
N VAL A 79 -6.46 21.08 20.96
CA VAL A 79 -7.35 19.98 21.39
C VAL A 79 -6.63 18.63 21.24
N PHE A 80 -5.87 18.43 20.16
CA PHE A 80 -5.04 17.24 19.94
C PHE A 80 -3.98 17.07 21.03
N PHE A 81 -3.24 18.14 21.37
CA PHE A 81 -2.29 18.09 22.48
C PHE A 81 -2.96 17.95 23.84
N SER A 82 -4.16 18.52 24.02
CA SER A 82 -4.95 18.27 25.23
C SER A 82 -5.32 16.79 25.34
N TYR A 83 -5.73 16.13 24.25
CA TYR A 83 -6.00 14.69 24.25
C TYR A 83 -4.76 13.84 24.58
N LEU A 84 -3.56 14.24 24.12
CA LEU A 84 -2.31 13.56 24.49
C LEU A 84 -1.84 13.87 25.92
N LYS A 85 -2.08 15.09 26.42
CA LYS A 85 -1.49 15.61 27.67
C LYS A 85 -2.40 15.44 28.89
N THR A 86 -3.70 15.23 28.74
CA THR A 86 -4.62 15.17 29.89
C THR A 86 -4.44 13.86 30.67
N LYS A 87 -3.52 13.88 31.63
CA LYS A 87 -3.52 12.99 32.78
C LYS A 87 -4.78 13.24 33.61
N SER A 88 -5.56 12.18 33.75
CA SER A 88 -6.34 11.80 34.94
C SER A 88 -6.99 12.91 35.76
N THR A 89 -8.24 13.23 35.43
CA THR A 89 -9.23 13.49 36.50
C THR A 89 -10.58 12.84 36.18
N ASP A 90 -10.98 12.73 34.90
CA ASP A 90 -12.17 11.98 34.43
C ASP A 90 -11.83 10.83 33.44
N GLY A 91 -10.60 10.30 33.53
CA GLY A 91 -9.86 9.70 32.41
C GLY A 91 -10.20 8.27 31.94
N THR A 92 -11.05 7.51 32.62
CA THR A 92 -11.20 6.06 32.35
C THR A 92 -11.85 5.73 31.00
N ARG A 93 -12.91 6.43 30.58
CA ARG A 93 -13.57 6.16 29.27
C ARG A 93 -12.68 6.50 28.08
N ARG A 94 -11.91 7.59 28.16
CA ARG A 94 -11.04 8.06 27.07
C ARG A 94 -9.83 7.16 26.83
N SER A 95 -9.27 6.57 27.90
CA SER A 95 -8.18 5.60 27.77
C SER A 95 -8.62 4.31 27.08
N VAL A 96 -9.87 3.88 27.29
CA VAL A 96 -10.43 2.69 26.64
C VAL A 96 -10.60 2.90 25.13
N GLU A 97 -11.05 4.07 24.70
CA GLU A 97 -11.17 4.41 23.27
C GLU A 97 -9.80 4.38 22.56
N LEU A 98 -8.77 4.98 23.17
CA LEU A 98 -7.41 4.95 22.62
C LEU A 98 -6.85 3.52 22.59
N LEU A 99 -7.05 2.76 23.66
CA LEU A 99 -6.62 1.36 23.71
C LEU A 99 -7.36 0.51 22.68
N ALA A 100 -8.65 0.76 22.46
CA ALA A 100 -9.44 0.08 21.43
C ALA A 100 -8.93 0.40 20.01
N ILE A 101 -8.58 1.66 19.71
CA ILE A 101 -8.00 2.04 18.42
C ILE A 101 -6.64 1.36 18.21
N ILE A 102 -5.79 1.32 19.23
CA ILE A 102 -4.49 0.64 19.17
C ILE A 102 -4.69 -0.86 18.97
N ALA A 103 -5.58 -1.48 19.75
CA ALA A 103 -5.89 -2.91 19.65
C ALA A 103 -6.47 -3.25 18.27
N LEU A 104 -7.36 -2.42 17.72
CA LEU A 104 -7.91 -2.60 16.38
C LEU A 104 -6.83 -2.47 15.29
N SER A 105 -5.93 -1.48 15.43
CA SER A 105 -4.81 -1.29 14.50
C SER A 105 -3.87 -2.50 14.50
N LEU A 106 -3.54 -3.01 15.71
CA LEU A 106 -2.76 -4.23 15.87
C LEU A 106 -3.49 -5.45 15.32
N LEU A 107 -4.79 -5.59 15.57
CA LEU A 107 -5.61 -6.67 15.05
C LEU A 107 -5.56 -6.71 13.52
N PHE A 108 -5.70 -5.56 12.86
CA PHE A 108 -5.63 -5.47 11.40
C PHE A 108 -4.23 -5.81 10.88
N GLY A 109 -3.17 -5.28 11.52
CA GLY A 109 -1.79 -5.57 11.16
C GLY A 109 -1.42 -7.04 11.32
N ILE A 110 -1.70 -7.61 12.49
CA ILE A 110 -1.44 -9.02 12.83
C ILE A 110 -2.30 -9.95 11.98
N GLY A 111 -3.58 -9.64 11.81
CA GLY A 111 -4.51 -10.42 10.99
C GLY A 111 -4.11 -10.47 9.51
N THR A 112 -3.64 -9.34 8.97
CA THR A 112 -3.09 -9.27 7.61
C THR A 112 -1.79 -10.06 7.49
N TYR A 113 -0.86 -9.90 8.44
CA TYR A 113 0.42 -10.63 8.44
C TYR A 113 0.24 -12.15 8.51
N ASN A 114 -0.65 -12.61 9.40
CA ASN A 114 -0.97 -14.03 9.58
C ASN A 114 -1.93 -14.59 8.52
N LYS A 115 -2.35 -13.79 7.53
CA LYS A 115 -3.26 -14.19 6.44
C LYS A 115 -4.59 -14.77 6.96
N VAL A 116 -5.10 -14.25 8.05
CA VAL A 116 -6.36 -14.69 8.65
C VAL A 116 -7.54 -14.10 7.87
N GLN A 117 -8.66 -14.83 7.79
CA GLN A 117 -9.91 -14.30 7.22
C GLN A 117 -10.43 -13.14 8.10
N PRO A 118 -10.99 -12.06 7.52
CA PRO A 118 -11.29 -11.84 6.11
C PRO A 118 -10.13 -11.22 5.28
N PHE A 119 -9.01 -10.87 5.91
CA PHE A 119 -7.91 -10.14 5.27
C PHE A 119 -7.30 -10.91 4.10
N SER A 120 -7.08 -12.23 4.26
CA SER A 120 -6.57 -13.07 3.17
C SER A 120 -7.53 -13.16 1.99
N GLY A 121 -8.84 -13.25 2.23
CA GLY A 121 -9.85 -13.34 1.17
C GLY A 121 -9.82 -12.14 0.22
N ILE A 122 -9.68 -10.93 0.77
CA ILE A 122 -9.51 -9.71 -0.02
C ILE A 122 -8.22 -9.85 -0.85
N LEU A 123 -7.08 -10.10 -0.22
CA LEU A 123 -5.79 -10.21 -0.93
C LEU A 123 -5.74 -11.33 -1.99
N ASP A 124 -6.44 -12.44 -1.80
CA ASP A 124 -6.56 -13.53 -2.77
C ASP A 124 -7.42 -13.13 -3.97
N PHE A 125 -8.51 -12.37 -3.74
CA PHE A 125 -9.35 -11.83 -4.81
C PHE A 125 -8.55 -10.92 -5.75
N GLY A 126 -7.81 -9.95 -5.20
CA GLY A 126 -6.93 -9.09 -6.01
C GLY A 126 -5.91 -9.90 -6.82
N ARG A 127 -5.33 -10.96 -6.22
CA ARG A 127 -4.42 -11.87 -6.92
C ARG A 127 -5.09 -12.67 -8.03
N SER A 128 -6.33 -13.10 -7.86
CA SER A 128 -7.08 -13.80 -8.91
C SER A 128 -7.35 -12.91 -10.12
N ILE A 129 -7.71 -11.65 -9.88
CA ILE A 129 -7.90 -10.66 -10.94
C ILE A 129 -6.56 -10.39 -11.62
N SER A 130 -5.49 -10.13 -10.85
CA SER A 130 -4.15 -9.91 -11.39
C SER A 130 -3.69 -11.07 -12.30
N LYS A 131 -3.90 -12.33 -11.86
CA LYS A 131 -3.58 -13.53 -12.66
C LYS A 131 -4.35 -13.61 -13.97
N SER A 132 -5.60 -13.14 -14.02
CA SER A 132 -6.39 -13.16 -15.26
C SER A 132 -5.75 -12.31 -16.38
N TRP A 133 -4.99 -11.27 -16.00
CA TRP A 133 -4.26 -10.43 -16.94
C TRP A 133 -2.95 -11.06 -17.45
N GLU A 134 -2.40 -12.06 -16.75
CA GLU A 134 -1.11 -12.68 -17.09
C GLU A 134 -1.23 -13.76 -18.18
N GLY A 135 -2.45 -14.23 -18.50
CA GLY A 135 -2.70 -15.30 -19.47
C GLY A 135 -2.24 -16.70 -18.99
N PRO A 136 -2.50 -17.78 -19.76
CA PRO A 136 -1.99 -19.11 -19.45
C PRO A 136 -0.46 -19.06 -19.39
N LYS A 137 0.12 -19.43 -18.25
CA LYS A 137 1.58 -19.49 -18.10
C LYS A 137 2.15 -20.42 -19.17
N MET A 138 2.86 -19.88 -20.16
CA MET A 138 3.93 -20.65 -20.76
C MET A 138 4.90 -20.94 -19.61
N GLN A 139 5.04 -22.21 -19.23
CA GLN A 139 6.06 -22.67 -18.31
C GLN A 139 7.39 -22.09 -18.78
N SER A 140 7.92 -21.12 -18.04
CA SER A 140 9.33 -20.78 -18.17
C SER A 140 10.06 -21.98 -17.57
N PRO A 141 10.81 -22.78 -18.34
CA PRO A 141 11.55 -23.89 -17.79
C PRO A 141 12.48 -23.34 -16.73
N GLU A 142 12.38 -23.96 -15.57
CA GLU A 142 13.19 -23.78 -14.39
C GLU A 142 14.60 -23.25 -14.67
N ARG A 143 14.91 -22.15 -13.98
CA ARG A 143 16.28 -21.74 -13.63
C ARG A 143 16.91 -22.72 -12.61
N GLN A 144 16.71 -24.04 -12.80
CA GLN A 144 17.16 -25.11 -11.89
C GLN A 144 18.28 -25.97 -12.48
N GLN A 145 18.92 -25.55 -13.59
CA GLN A 145 19.99 -26.33 -14.22
C GLN A 145 21.37 -25.65 -14.23
N ARG A 146 21.57 -24.56 -13.47
CA ARG A 146 22.87 -23.86 -13.40
C ARG A 146 23.50 -23.79 -11.99
N SER A 147 23.20 -24.78 -11.14
CA SER A 147 23.85 -24.92 -9.83
C SER A 147 24.21 -26.38 -9.50
N GLY A 148 24.60 -27.16 -10.51
CA GLY A 148 24.97 -28.57 -10.32
C GLY A 148 26.16 -29.06 -11.16
N THR A 149 26.91 -28.18 -11.83
CA THR A 149 28.05 -28.60 -12.66
C THR A 149 29.22 -27.64 -12.46
N ILE A 150 29.78 -27.64 -11.25
CA ILE A 150 31.15 -27.21 -11.02
C ILE A 150 31.78 -28.30 -10.13
N ILE A 151 32.90 -28.85 -10.61
CA ILE A 151 33.86 -29.77 -9.97
C ILE A 151 33.56 -31.28 -10.00
N ASN A 152 33.95 -31.95 -11.10
CA ASN A 152 34.88 -33.08 -11.00
C ASN A 152 35.61 -33.30 -12.34
N SER A 153 36.79 -32.71 -12.47
CA SER A 153 37.80 -33.18 -13.44
C SER A 153 39.18 -33.00 -12.79
N ARG A 154 39.51 -33.91 -11.87
CA ARG A 154 40.88 -34.12 -11.41
C ARG A 154 41.02 -35.57 -10.96
N GLY A 155 41.41 -36.42 -11.91
CA GLY A 155 41.68 -37.84 -11.65
C GLY A 155 41.70 -38.60 -12.96
N ASN A 156 42.86 -38.58 -13.64
CA ASN A 156 43.41 -39.70 -14.40
C ASN A 156 44.69 -39.23 -15.11
N HIS A 157 45.82 -39.39 -14.41
CA HIS A 157 47.11 -39.63 -15.03
C HIS A 157 47.94 -40.46 -14.03
N GLU A 158 47.57 -41.72 -13.92
CA GLU A 158 48.46 -42.81 -13.49
C GLU A 158 48.28 -43.94 -14.50
N SER A 159 49.24 -44.08 -15.42
CA SER A 159 49.75 -45.37 -15.90
C SER A 159 50.76 -45.13 -17.03
N GLU A 160 51.90 -45.81 -16.88
CA GLU A 160 53.08 -45.97 -17.76
C GLU A 160 54.23 -44.98 -17.59
#